data_AF-A0A451D1J1-F1
#
_entry.id   AF-A0A451D1J1-F1
#
_cell.length_a   1.000
_cell.length_b   1.000
_cell.length_c   1.000
_cell.angle_alpha   90.00
_cell.angle_beta   90.00
_cell.angle_gamma   90.00
#
_symmetry.space_group_name_H-M   'P 1'
#
loop_
_entity.id
_entity.type
_entity.pdbx_description
1 polymer ?
#
loop_
_entity_poly.entity_id
_entity_poly.type
_entity_poly.pdbx_seq_one_letter_code
_entity_poly.pdbx_strand_id
1 'polypeptide(L)'
;MNINATILGQAIAFILFVWFCMHYVWPPLISAIETRQKEITENLAFAERTKKDIKKAELTANHYLQEAKKDAKSIIEMANKHYLEIIEEAKISAEKERRKILTQAKIQIDNERKQAREDLCKQIAMLTISGAEKIISRSIDKNDHNDIINTLVSSLSKGIV
;
A
#
# COMPACT_ATOMS: atom_id res chain seq x y z
N MET A 1 84.16 -66.86 -40.13
CA MET A 1 84.31 -65.45 -39.72
C MET A 1 84.81 -65.47 -38.28
N ASN A 2 85.99 -64.88 -38.03
CA ASN A 2 86.61 -64.91 -36.71
C ASN A 2 85.80 -64.06 -35.73
N ILE A 3 85.48 -64.64 -34.57
CA ILE A 3 84.96 -63.89 -33.42
C ILE A 3 86.09 -62.95 -32.97
N ASN A 4 85.96 -61.68 -33.34
CA ASN A 4 86.92 -60.63 -33.02
C ASN A 4 86.43 -59.80 -31.82
N ALA A 5 87.36 -59.11 -31.15
CA ALA A 5 87.11 -58.15 -30.06
C ALA A 5 86.04 -57.08 -30.39
N THR A 6 85.71 -56.92 -31.67
CA THR A 6 84.61 -56.09 -32.18
C THR A 6 83.24 -56.48 -31.62
N ILE A 7 82.97 -57.77 -31.35
CA ILE A 7 81.70 -58.21 -30.74
C ILE A 7 81.60 -57.74 -29.29
N LEU A 8 82.70 -57.74 -28.54
CA LEU A 8 82.73 -57.25 -27.16
C LEU A 8 82.53 -55.72 -27.13
N GLY A 9 83.18 -54.99 -28.05
CA GLY A 9 82.97 -53.54 -28.21
C GLY A 9 81.53 -53.19 -28.62
N GLN A 10 80.94 -53.95 -29.55
CA GLN A 10 79.54 -53.79 -29.95
C GLN A 10 78.57 -54.11 -28.79
N ALA A 11 78.85 -55.13 -27.98
CA ALA A 11 78.04 -55.45 -26.81
C ALA A 11 78.07 -54.33 -25.75
N ILE A 12 79.24 -53.75 -25.48
CA ILE A 12 79.38 -52.62 -24.55
C ILE A 12 78.65 -51.38 -25.09
N ALA A 13 78.80 -51.07 -26.38
CA ALA A 13 78.08 -49.96 -27.02
C ALA A 13 76.56 -50.17 -27.00
N PHE A 14 76.09 -51.39 -27.21
CA PHE A 14 74.67 -51.75 -27.12
C PHE A 14 74.13 -51.58 -25.69
N ILE A 15 74.87 -52.03 -24.68
CA ILE A 15 74.48 -51.88 -23.27
C ILE A 15 74.40 -50.40 -22.88
N LEU A 16 75.39 -49.58 -23.26
CA LEU A 16 75.37 -48.13 -23.00
C LEU A 16 74.20 -47.44 -23.72
N PHE A 17 73.89 -47.85 -24.95
CA PHE A 17 72.75 -47.32 -25.70
C PHE A 17 71.42 -47.68 -25.04
N VAL A 18 71.23 -48.93 -24.62
CA VAL A 18 70.02 -49.37 -23.91
C VAL A 18 69.88 -48.62 -22.58
N TRP A 19 70.96 -48.44 -21.84
CA TRP A 19 70.96 -47.67 -20.59
C TRP A 19 70.56 -46.22 -20.82
N PHE A 20 71.10 -45.57 -21.86
CA PHE A 20 70.74 -44.22 -22.24
C PHE A 20 69.26 -44.10 -22.66
N CYS A 21 68.76 -45.02 -23.49
CA CYS A 21 67.34 -45.06 -23.87
C CYS A 21 66.42 -45.28 -22.66
N MET A 22 66.80 -46.16 -21.74
CA MET A 22 65.99 -46.45 -20.56
C MET A 22 65.93 -45.26 -19.60
N HIS A 23 67.02 -44.48 -19.49
CA HIS A 23 67.06 -43.32 -18.59
C HIS A 23 66.47 -42.05 -19.21
N TYR A 24 66.68 -41.79 -20.50
CA TYR A 24 66.29 -40.53 -21.13
C TYR A 24 65.01 -40.60 -21.98
N VAL A 25 64.73 -41.74 -22.63
CA VAL A 25 63.60 -41.86 -23.57
C VAL A 25 62.37 -42.49 -22.92
N TRP A 26 62.58 -43.46 -22.03
CA TRP A 26 61.48 -44.16 -21.37
C TRP A 26 60.63 -43.27 -20.43
N PRO A 27 61.23 -42.44 -19.55
CA PRO A 27 60.45 -41.58 -18.65
C PRO A 27 59.53 -40.56 -19.35
N PRO A 28 59.97 -39.79 -20.38
CA PRO A 28 59.08 -38.86 -21.06
C PRO A 28 57.97 -39.57 -21.85
N LEU A 29 58.23 -40.78 -22.38
CA LEU A 29 57.22 -41.56 -23.09
C LEU A 29 56.09 -42.02 -22.16
N ILE A 30 56.42 -42.61 -21.02
CA ILE A 30 55.43 -43.03 -20.02
C ILE A 30 54.70 -41.83 -19.43
N SER A 31 55.43 -40.75 -19.11
CA SER A 31 54.82 -39.53 -18.58
C SER A 31 53.79 -38.92 -19.55
N ALA A 32 54.04 -38.94 -20.86
CA ALA A 32 53.09 -38.47 -21.85
C ALA A 32 51.81 -39.34 -21.91
N ILE A 33 51.96 -40.66 -21.77
CA ILE A 33 50.82 -41.60 -21.73
C ILE A 33 50.01 -41.40 -20.45
N GLU A 34 50.66 -41.33 -19.29
CA GLU A 34 50.02 -41.09 -18.01
C GLU A 34 49.29 -39.74 -17.97
N THR A 35 49.89 -38.69 -18.53
CA THR A 35 49.27 -37.36 -18.62
C THR A 35 47.97 -37.42 -19.40
N ARG A 36 47.96 -38.07 -20.57
CA ARG A 36 46.74 -38.24 -21.37
C ARG A 36 45.69 -39.09 -20.66
N GLN A 37 46.10 -40.17 -20.01
CA GLN A 37 45.17 -41.02 -19.27
C GLN A 37 44.54 -40.25 -18.09
N LYS A 38 45.34 -39.45 -17.38
CA LYS A 38 44.90 -38.60 -16.29
C LYS A 38 43.94 -37.52 -16.78
N GLU A 39 44.26 -36.81 -17.86
CA GLU A 39 43.38 -35.81 -18.48
C GLU A 39 42.03 -36.41 -18.88
N ILE A 40 42.01 -37.59 -19.51
CA ILE A 40 40.76 -38.26 -19.90
C ILE A 40 39.92 -38.60 -18.67
N THR A 41 40.56 -39.13 -17.63
CA THR A 41 39.88 -39.53 -16.39
C THR A 41 39.32 -38.31 -15.64
N GLU A 42 40.11 -37.24 -15.54
CA GLU A 42 39.70 -35.98 -14.92
C GLU A 42 38.57 -35.32 -15.70
N ASN A 43 38.65 -35.29 -17.04
CA ASN A 43 37.60 -34.74 -17.90
C ASN A 43 36.29 -35.53 -17.79
N LEU A 44 36.35 -36.87 -17.75
CA LEU A 44 35.17 -37.71 -17.56
C LEU A 44 34.55 -37.51 -16.17
N ALA A 45 35.38 -37.47 -15.12
CA ALA A 45 34.93 -37.22 -13.76
C ALA A 45 34.32 -35.81 -13.60
N PHE A 46 34.92 -34.81 -14.25
CA PHE A 46 34.40 -33.45 -14.31
C PHE A 46 33.05 -33.42 -15.03
N ALA A 47 32.94 -34.02 -16.21
CA ALA A 47 31.68 -34.07 -16.96
C ALA A 47 30.54 -34.75 -16.17
N GLU A 48 30.83 -35.83 -15.44
CA GLU A 48 29.83 -36.48 -14.59
C GLU A 48 29.40 -35.59 -13.42
N ARG A 49 30.36 -34.91 -12.76
CA ARG A 49 30.07 -33.96 -11.68
C ARG A 49 29.24 -32.79 -12.19
N THR A 50 29.64 -32.16 -13.30
CA THR A 50 28.90 -31.07 -13.93
C THR A 50 27.48 -31.50 -14.28
N LYS A 51 27.28 -32.72 -14.80
CA LYS A 51 25.93 -33.22 -15.09
C LYS A 51 25.08 -33.38 -13.82
N LYS A 52 25.66 -33.83 -12.71
CA LYS A 52 24.97 -33.90 -11.40
C LYS A 52 24.66 -32.50 -10.86
N ASP A 53 25.60 -31.57 -10.97
CA ASP A 53 25.45 -30.19 -10.50
C ASP A 53 24.38 -29.44 -11.30
N ILE A 54 24.33 -29.62 -12.63
CA ILE A 54 23.26 -29.06 -13.48
C ILE A 54 21.89 -29.58 -13.03
N LYS A 55 21.75 -30.90 -12.84
CA LYS A 55 20.49 -31.47 -12.35
C LYS A 55 20.09 -30.91 -10.98
N LYS A 56 21.07 -30.77 -10.07
CA LYS A 56 20.82 -30.19 -8.74
C LYS A 56 20.41 -28.73 -8.85
N ALA A 57 21.09 -27.94 -9.68
CA ALA A 57 20.77 -26.54 -9.93
C ALA A 57 19.38 -26.38 -10.53
N GLU A 58 18.99 -27.25 -11.47
CA GLU A 58 17.65 -27.26 -12.07
C GLU A 58 16.57 -27.59 -11.05
N LEU A 59 16.79 -28.58 -10.18
CA LEU A 59 15.87 -28.91 -9.08
C LEU A 59 15.72 -27.73 -8.10
N THR A 60 16.83 -27.12 -7.71
CA THR A 60 16.83 -25.95 -6.82
C THR A 60 16.15 -24.75 -7.46
N ALA A 61 16.39 -24.49 -8.75
CA ALA A 61 15.73 -23.41 -9.49
C ALA A 61 14.22 -23.64 -9.59
N ASN A 62 13.80 -24.87 -9.88
CA ASN A 62 12.39 -25.24 -9.88
C ASN A 62 11.74 -25.10 -8.50
N HIS A 63 12.45 -25.47 -7.43
CA HIS A 63 11.99 -25.27 -6.06
C HIS A 63 11.75 -23.78 -5.77
N TYR A 64 12.74 -22.93 -6.03
CA TYR A 64 12.59 -21.48 -5.83
C TYR A 64 11.48 -20.88 -6.69
N LEU A 65 11.27 -21.37 -7.91
CA LEU A 65 10.19 -20.92 -8.78
C LEU A 65 8.82 -21.31 -8.22
N GLN A 66 8.68 -22.50 -7.64
CA GLN A 66 7.45 -22.93 -6.96
C GLN A 66 7.19 -22.12 -5.68
N GLU A 67 8.24 -21.89 -4.88
CA GLU A 67 8.17 -21.08 -3.66
C GLU A 67 7.78 -19.63 -3.99
N ALA A 68 8.44 -19.00 -4.96
CA ALA A 68 8.09 -17.66 -5.43
C ALA A 68 6.65 -17.57 -5.96
N LYS A 69 6.15 -18.61 -6.64
CA LYS A 69 4.74 -18.68 -7.06
C LYS A 69 3.78 -18.80 -5.88
N LYS A 70 4.15 -19.54 -4.83
CA LYS A 70 3.34 -19.67 -3.61
C LYS A 70 3.30 -18.34 -2.86
N ASP A 71 4.45 -17.69 -2.72
CA ASP A 71 4.55 -16.39 -2.06
C ASP A 71 3.79 -15.31 -2.83
N ALA A 72 3.90 -15.28 -4.16
CA ALA A 72 3.12 -14.38 -5.00
C ALA A 72 1.61 -14.56 -4.81
N LYS A 73 1.12 -15.82 -4.75
CA LYS A 73 -0.29 -16.11 -4.45
C LYS A 73 -0.68 -15.63 -3.05
N SER A 74 0.16 -15.88 -2.05
CA SER A 74 -0.07 -15.43 -0.68
C SER A 74 -0.15 -13.91 -0.59
N ILE A 75 0.73 -13.19 -1.28
CA ILE A 75 0.73 -11.72 -1.34
C ILE A 75 -0.56 -11.21 -1.98
N ILE A 76 -1.00 -11.81 -3.09
CA ILE A 76 -2.25 -11.43 -3.76
C ILE A 76 -3.46 -11.68 -2.84
N GLU A 77 -3.48 -12.81 -2.13
CA GLU A 77 -4.55 -13.13 -1.19
C GLU A 77 -4.60 -12.17 0.00
N MET A 78 -3.44 -11.85 0.58
CA MET A 78 -3.32 -10.83 1.63
C MET A 78 -3.76 -9.44 1.12
N ALA A 79 -3.34 -9.04 -0.08
CA ALA A 79 -3.73 -7.76 -0.68
C ALA A 79 -5.25 -7.68 -0.91
N ASN A 80 -5.88 -8.75 -1.40
CA ASN A 80 -7.33 -8.81 -1.56
C ASN A 80 -8.06 -8.73 -0.22
N LYS A 81 -7.55 -9.41 0.82
CA LYS A 81 -8.12 -9.34 2.16
C LYS A 81 -8.05 -7.91 2.72
N HIS A 82 -6.87 -7.28 2.66
CA HIS A 82 -6.70 -5.89 3.07
C HIS A 82 -7.56 -4.91 2.27
N TYR A 83 -7.71 -5.14 0.97
CA TYR A 83 -8.59 -4.32 0.13
C TYR A 83 -10.05 -4.40 0.60
N LEU A 84 -10.54 -5.61 0.93
CA LEU A 84 -11.89 -5.79 1.46
C LEU A 84 -12.05 -5.15 2.84
N GLU A 85 -11.07 -5.29 3.73
CA GLU A 85 -11.04 -4.63 5.04
C GLU A 85 -11.13 -3.11 4.91
N ILE A 86 -10.34 -2.51 4.01
CA ILE A 86 -10.36 -1.06 3.75
C ILE A 86 -11.72 -0.62 3.22
N ILE A 87 -12.34 -1.39 2.31
CA ILE A 87 -13.69 -1.05 1.81
C ILE A 87 -14.72 -1.12 2.93
N GLU A 88 -14.66 -2.14 3.78
CA GLU A 88 -15.59 -2.30 4.89
C GLU A 88 -15.43 -1.17 5.90
N GLU A 89 -14.19 -0.83 6.28
CA GLU A 89 -13.90 0.30 7.15
C GLU A 89 -14.36 1.63 6.55
N ALA A 90 -14.10 1.86 5.26
CA ALA A 90 -14.55 3.05 4.54
C ALA A 90 -16.09 3.15 4.52
N LYS A 91 -16.81 2.04 4.31
CA LYS A 91 -18.28 2.00 4.38
C LYS A 91 -18.79 2.33 5.78
N ILE A 92 -18.19 1.75 6.81
CA ILE A 92 -18.57 2.01 8.21
C ILE A 92 -18.32 3.48 8.57
N SER A 93 -17.18 4.03 8.17
CA SER A 93 -16.84 5.44 8.37
C SER A 93 -17.82 6.36 7.63
N ALA A 94 -18.16 6.05 6.37
CA ALA A 94 -19.14 6.78 5.59
C ALA A 94 -20.54 6.77 6.23
N GLU A 95 -21.03 5.62 6.72
CA GLU A 95 -22.31 5.54 7.43
C GLU A 95 -22.29 6.28 8.78
N LYS A 96 -21.14 6.31 9.46
CA LYS A 96 -20.97 7.11 10.68
C LYS A 96 -21.05 8.60 10.37
N GLU A 97 -20.36 9.05 9.33
CA GLU A 97 -20.36 10.45 8.93
C GLU A 97 -21.73 10.88 8.39
N ARG A 98 -22.39 10.03 7.59
CA ARG A 98 -23.77 10.24 7.14
C ARG A 98 -24.73 10.45 8.30
N ARG A 99 -24.63 9.62 9.34
CA ARG A 99 -25.46 9.76 10.55
C ARG A 99 -25.18 11.05 11.31
N LYS A 100 -23.92 11.48 11.40
CA LYS A 100 -23.57 12.78 12.00
C LYS A 100 -24.16 13.93 11.21
N ILE A 101 -24.00 13.95 9.89
CA ILE A 101 -24.56 14.99 9.01
C ILE A 101 -26.08 15.05 9.15
N LEU A 102 -26.77 13.90 9.14
CA LEU A 102 -28.22 13.85 9.35
C LEU A 102 -28.64 14.39 10.73
N THR A 103 -27.86 14.10 11.76
CA THR A 103 -28.12 14.59 13.13
C THR A 103 -27.93 16.10 13.21
N GLN A 104 -26.84 16.62 12.63
CA GLN A 104 -26.58 18.05 12.53
C GLN A 104 -27.66 18.77 11.72
N ALA A 105 -28.09 18.20 10.59
CA ALA A 105 -29.17 18.76 9.78
C ALA A 105 -30.49 18.83 10.54
N LYS A 106 -30.83 17.80 11.34
CA LYS A 106 -32.02 17.85 12.21
C LYS A 106 -31.95 18.96 13.25
N ILE A 107 -30.79 19.11 13.91
CA ILE A 107 -30.56 20.18 14.88
C ILE A 107 -30.69 21.56 14.22
N GLN A 108 -30.13 21.72 13.01
CA GLN A 108 -30.24 22.96 12.25
C GLN A 108 -31.69 23.27 11.85
N ILE A 109 -32.45 22.28 11.38
CA ILE A 109 -33.87 22.43 11.04
C ILE A 109 -34.69 22.84 12.28
N ASP A 110 -34.43 22.24 13.44
CA ASP A 110 -35.16 22.59 14.66
C ASP A 110 -34.82 24.01 15.14
N ASN A 111 -33.56 24.43 15.01
CA ASN A 111 -33.14 25.81 15.29
C ASN A 111 -33.80 26.80 14.32
N GLU A 112 -33.80 26.52 13.01
CA GLU A 112 -34.47 27.36 12.00
C GLU A 112 -35.97 27.44 12.24
N ARG A 113 -36.63 26.34 12.62
CA ARG A 113 -38.05 26.33 13.02
C ARG A 113 -38.31 27.20 14.23
N LYS A 114 -37.44 27.16 15.23
CA LYS A 114 -37.56 28.01 16.42
C LYS A 114 -37.42 29.49 16.04
N GLN A 115 -36.43 29.83 15.25
CA GLN A 115 -36.20 31.20 14.77
C GLN A 115 -37.37 31.70 13.93
N ALA A 116 -37.89 30.90 13.00
CA ALA A 116 -39.07 31.24 12.21
C ALA A 116 -40.31 31.47 13.08
N ARG A 117 -40.51 30.68 14.15
CA ARG A 117 -41.60 30.92 15.11
C ARG A 117 -41.42 32.23 15.87
N GLU A 118 -40.21 32.54 16.32
CA GLU A 118 -39.91 33.81 16.99
C GLU A 118 -40.19 35.01 16.08
N ASP A 119 -39.80 34.91 14.80
CA ASP A 119 -40.03 35.97 13.81
C ASP A 119 -41.52 36.12 13.46
N LEU A 120 -42.28 35.01 13.36
CA LEU A 120 -43.74 35.06 13.22
C LEU A 120 -44.41 35.71 14.45
N CYS A 121 -43.96 35.40 15.66
CA CYS A 121 -44.47 36.04 16.87
C CYS A 121 -44.23 37.56 16.87
N LYS A 122 -43.05 38.02 16.42
CA LYS A 122 -42.78 39.46 16.25
C LYS A 122 -43.71 40.11 15.24
N GLN A 123 -43.95 39.47 14.09
CA GLN A 123 -44.86 39.98 13.06
C GLN A 123 -46.30 40.04 13.55
N ILE A 124 -46.77 39.03 14.29
CA ILE A 124 -48.10 39.02 14.90
C ILE A 124 -48.22 40.12 15.96
N ALA A 125 -47.19 40.34 16.78
CA ALA A 125 -47.19 41.43 17.77
C ALA A 125 -47.32 42.80 17.10
N MET A 126 -46.58 43.05 16.00
CA MET A 126 -46.70 44.29 15.22
C MET A 126 -48.10 44.47 14.61
N LEU A 127 -48.66 43.40 14.03
CA LEU A 127 -50.02 43.43 13.48
C LEU A 127 -51.08 43.67 14.56
N THR A 128 -50.88 43.11 15.76
CA THR A 128 -51.80 43.28 16.89
C THR A 128 -51.77 44.71 17.42
N ILE A 129 -50.59 45.32 17.52
CA ILE A 129 -50.44 46.74 17.90
C ILE A 129 -51.10 47.63 16.85
N SER A 130 -50.82 47.42 15.55
CA SER A 130 -51.44 48.21 14.47
C SER A 130 -52.97 48.02 14.40
N GLY A 131 -53.45 46.81 14.67
CA GLY A 131 -54.89 46.52 14.78
C GLY A 131 -55.53 47.21 15.98
N ALA A 132 -54.87 47.19 17.14
CA ALA A 132 -55.31 47.89 18.34
C ALA A 132 -55.33 49.42 18.14
N GLU A 133 -54.30 50.00 17.54
CA GLU A 133 -54.27 51.41 17.13
C GLU A 133 -55.47 51.75 16.24
N LYS A 134 -55.77 50.92 15.25
CA LYS A 134 -56.90 51.17 14.34
C LYS A 134 -58.27 51.04 15.01
N ILE A 135 -58.42 50.14 15.97
CA ILE A 135 -59.64 50.03 16.80
C ILE A 135 -59.76 51.26 17.73
N ILE A 136 -58.67 51.68 18.37
CA ILE A 136 -58.64 52.88 19.22
C ILE A 136 -58.97 54.13 18.40
N SER A 137 -58.36 54.33 17.22
CA SER A 137 -58.69 55.44 16.32
C SER A 137 -60.17 55.44 15.93
N ARG A 138 -60.78 54.28 15.70
CA ARG A 138 -62.21 54.17 15.35
C ARG A 138 -63.15 54.34 16.55
N SER A 139 -62.70 53.97 17.75
CA SER A 139 -63.44 54.15 19.01
C SER A 139 -63.46 55.62 19.43
N ILE A 140 -62.32 56.31 19.31
CA ILE A 140 -62.17 57.74 19.59
C ILE A 140 -63.08 58.58 18.67
N ASP A 141 -63.24 58.17 17.41
CA ASP A 141 -64.07 58.86 16.41
C ASP A 141 -65.58 58.73 16.67
N LYS A 142 -66.05 57.64 17.31
CA LYS A 142 -67.48 57.41 17.52
C LYS A 142 -68.07 58.04 18.77
N ASN A 143 -67.30 58.28 19.84
CA ASN A 143 -67.88 58.75 21.11
C ASN A 143 -67.07 59.80 21.90
N ASP A 144 -65.79 60.10 21.61
CA ASP A 144 -64.94 60.80 22.60
C ASP A 144 -64.17 62.03 22.11
N HIS A 145 -64.73 62.81 21.18
CA HIS A 145 -64.09 64.07 20.80
C HIS A 145 -64.25 65.22 21.83
N ASN A 146 -65.13 65.07 22.83
CA ASN A 146 -65.37 66.12 23.83
C ASN A 146 -64.78 65.80 25.23
N ASP A 147 -64.72 64.53 25.64
CA ASP A 147 -64.28 64.18 27.01
C ASP A 147 -62.76 64.26 27.20
N ILE A 148 -61.97 64.00 26.16
CA ILE A 148 -60.50 64.12 26.20
C ILE A 148 -60.07 65.60 26.22
N ILE A 149 -60.79 66.48 25.51
CA ILE A 149 -60.53 67.93 25.55
C ILE A 149 -60.90 68.48 26.93
N ASN A 150 -62.02 68.03 27.52
CA ASN A 150 -62.44 68.46 28.85
C ASN A 150 -61.49 67.99 29.96
N THR A 151 -60.93 66.77 29.89
CA THR A 151 -59.94 66.29 30.87
C THR A 151 -58.56 66.93 30.69
N LEU A 152 -58.14 67.24 29.47
CA LEU A 152 -56.93 68.04 29.22
C LEU A 152 -57.07 69.47 29.76
N VAL A 153 -58.21 70.14 29.51
CA VAL A 153 -58.50 71.47 30.04
C VAL A 153 -58.62 71.45 31.57
N SER A 154 -59.23 70.41 32.17
CA SER A 154 -59.32 70.30 33.64
C SER A 154 -57.97 69.99 34.31
N SER A 155 -57.07 69.27 33.64
CA SER A 155 -55.73 68.96 34.16
C SER A 155 -54.78 70.16 34.09
N LEU A 156 -54.92 71.03 33.09
CA LEU A 156 -54.16 72.28 32.99
C LEU A 156 -54.69 73.38 33.94
N SER A 157 -55.99 73.42 34.22
CA SER A 157 -56.60 74.36 35.17
C SER A 157 -56.24 74.09 36.64
N LYS A 158 -55.83 72.86 37.01
CA LYS A 158 -55.44 72.51 38.38
C LYS A 158 -53.94 72.70 38.68
N GLY A 159 -53.14 73.13 37.70
CA GLY A 159 -51.69 73.35 37.84
C GLY A 159 -51.25 74.81 37.99
N ILE A 160 -52.18 75.77 37.97
CA ILE A 160 -51.90 77.21 38.14
C ILE A 160 -52.84 77.80 39.19
N VAL A 161 -52.70 77.36 40.44
CA VAL A 161 -52.87 78.12 41.71
C VAL A 161 -52.02 77.42 42.77
#